data_AF-A0A7W5ARY3-F1
#
_entry.id   AF-A0A7W5ARY3-F1
#
_cell.length_a   1.000
_cell.length_b   1.000
_cell.length_c   1.000
_cell.angle_alpha   90.00
_cell.angle_beta   90.00
_cell.angle_gamma   90.00
#
_symmetry.space_group_name_H-M   'P 1'
#
loop_
_entity.id
_entity.type
_entity.pdbx_description
1 polymer ?
#
loop_
_entity_poly.entity_id
_entity_poly.type
_entity_poly.pdbx_seq_one_letter_code
_entity_poly.pdbx_strand_id
1 'polypeptide(L)'
;MTKTIAEKLLIKPHSTVWLNEPARLPLLTPMPEGVRETGTLATASTAVLFVEDAEAVREQLDRNRADLDKPAAFWIVYPKGNKADINRDSLWPVVADFDMRPCGQVAIDERWSALRFRANRPDEGRFTGGAT
;
A
#
# COMPACT_ATOMS: atom_id res chain seq x y z
N MET A 1 -21.92 1.06 11.83
CA MET A 1 -20.67 0.58 12.47
C MET A 1 -19.50 1.26 11.80
N THR A 2 -18.47 1.64 12.57
CA THR A 2 -17.24 2.26 12.02
C THR A 2 -16.37 1.17 11.42
N LYS A 3 -15.90 1.38 10.18
CA LYS A 3 -14.98 0.44 9.50
C LYS A 3 -13.68 0.28 10.29
N THR A 4 -13.19 -0.95 10.40
CA THR A 4 -11.86 -1.28 10.95
C THR A 4 -10.74 -0.76 10.04
N ILE A 5 -9.50 -0.77 10.51
CA ILE A 5 -8.36 -0.43 9.66
C ILE A 5 -8.24 -1.41 8.48
N ALA A 6 -8.35 -2.72 8.72
CA ALA A 6 -8.36 -3.71 7.65
C ALA A 6 -9.43 -3.43 6.58
N GLU A 7 -10.66 -3.10 6.98
CA GLU A 7 -11.72 -2.75 6.03
C GLU A 7 -11.43 -1.45 5.26
N LYS A 8 -10.83 -0.45 5.90
CA LYS A 8 -10.39 0.80 5.24
C LYS A 8 -9.28 0.54 4.22
N LEU A 9 -8.40 -0.43 4.50
CA LEU A 9 -7.37 -0.91 3.56
C LEU A 9 -7.92 -1.88 2.51
N LEU A 10 -9.25 -2.04 2.43
CA LEU A 10 -9.93 -2.90 1.45
C LEU A 10 -9.56 -4.38 1.59
N ILE A 11 -9.13 -4.81 2.77
CA ILE A 11 -9.06 -6.23 3.12
C ILE A 11 -10.50 -6.72 3.26
N LYS A 12 -10.88 -7.74 2.48
CA LYS A 12 -12.24 -8.27 2.42
C LYS A 12 -12.33 -9.61 3.17
N PRO A 13 -13.53 -10.02 3.63
CA PRO A 13 -13.73 -11.38 4.13
C PRO A 13 -13.26 -12.43 3.12
N HIS A 14 -12.72 -13.54 3.63
CA HIS A 14 -12.22 -14.69 2.87
C HIS A 14 -11.13 -14.36 1.82
N SER A 15 -10.47 -13.20 1.94
CA SER A 15 -9.42 -12.75 1.03
C SER A 15 -8.01 -13.07 1.56
N THR A 16 -7.00 -12.79 0.74
CA THR A 16 -5.58 -12.94 1.10
C THR A 16 -4.90 -11.59 1.31
N VAL A 17 -4.09 -11.48 2.35
CA VAL A 17 -3.27 -10.29 2.63
C VAL A 17 -1.79 -10.63 2.61
N TRP A 18 -0.99 -9.78 1.96
CA TRP A 18 0.47 -9.85 1.99
C TRP A 18 1.06 -8.64 2.70
N LEU A 19 2.08 -8.88 3.53
CA LEU A 19 2.87 -7.86 4.20
C LEU A 19 4.35 -8.15 3.97
N ASN A 20 5.15 -7.12 3.68
CA ASN A 20 6.61 -7.27 3.71
C ASN A 20 7.13 -7.45 5.15
N GLU A 21 6.40 -6.93 6.14
CA GLU A 21 6.68 -7.07 7.57
C GLU A 21 5.49 -7.72 8.30
N PRO A 22 5.38 -9.07 8.33
CA PRO A 22 4.28 -9.77 9.00
C PRO A 22 4.14 -9.43 10.48
N ALA A 23 5.23 -9.05 11.15
CA ALA A 23 5.21 -8.59 12.54
C ALA A 23 4.34 -7.34 12.77
N ARG A 24 4.05 -6.56 11.72
CA ARG A 24 3.20 -5.35 11.77
C ARG A 24 1.71 -5.64 11.56
N LEU A 25 1.32 -6.89 11.32
CA LEU A 25 -0.08 -7.31 11.17
C LEU A 25 -1.02 -6.81 12.28
N PRO A 26 -0.62 -6.77 13.58
CA PRO A 26 -1.49 -6.27 14.65
C PRO A 26 -2.02 -4.84 14.43
N LEU A 27 -1.30 -3.99 13.70
CA LEU A 27 -1.73 -2.62 13.37
C LEU A 27 -2.97 -2.57 12.48
N LEU A 28 -3.26 -3.65 11.76
CA LEU A 28 -4.36 -3.73 10.80
C LEU A 28 -5.60 -4.40 11.40
N THR A 29 -5.47 -5.00 12.59
CA THR A 29 -6.53 -5.76 13.24
C THR A 29 -7.63 -4.86 13.83
N PRO A 30 -8.85 -5.37 14.06
CA PRO A 30 -9.31 -6.73 13.79
C PRO A 30 -9.47 -7.03 12.29
N MET A 31 -9.14 -8.27 11.91
CA MET A 31 -9.29 -8.76 10.54
C MET A 31 -10.74 -9.16 10.26
N PRO A 32 -11.24 -8.95 9.03
CA PRO A 32 -12.47 -9.56 8.56
C PRO A 32 -12.41 -11.09 8.63
N GLU A 33 -13.58 -11.72 8.69
CA GLU A 33 -13.73 -13.18 8.74
C GLU A 33 -12.97 -13.88 7.61
N GLY A 34 -12.25 -14.96 7.94
CA GLY A 34 -11.64 -15.85 6.94
C GLY A 34 -10.47 -15.25 6.15
N VAL A 35 -9.98 -14.06 6.51
CA VAL A 35 -8.76 -13.49 5.93
C VAL A 35 -7.57 -14.39 6.23
N ARG A 36 -6.72 -14.61 5.22
CA ARG A 36 -5.50 -15.42 5.33
C ARG A 36 -4.29 -14.62 4.90
N GLU A 37 -3.18 -14.78 5.61
CA GLU A 37 -1.90 -14.25 5.17
C GLU A 37 -1.35 -15.09 4.01
N THR A 38 -0.64 -14.43 3.09
CA THR A 38 0.15 -15.10 2.05
C THR A 38 1.57 -14.56 2.06
N GLY A 39 2.54 -15.44 1.79
CA GLY A 39 3.96 -15.07 1.63
C GLY A 39 4.29 -14.51 0.25
N THR A 40 3.35 -14.55 -0.70
CA THR A 40 3.59 -14.19 -2.10
C THR A 40 2.67 -13.06 -2.56
N LEU A 41 3.26 -11.93 -2.95
CA LEU A 41 2.55 -10.74 -3.42
C LEU A 41 1.57 -11.04 -4.56
N ALA A 42 1.99 -11.84 -5.55
CA ALA A 42 1.19 -12.22 -6.71
C ALA A 42 -0.15 -12.92 -6.36
N THR A 43 -0.23 -13.54 -5.19
CA THR A 43 -1.43 -14.27 -4.73
C THR A 43 -2.27 -13.48 -3.73
N ALA A 44 -1.84 -12.26 -3.40
CA ALA A 44 -2.50 -11.40 -2.44
C ALA A 44 -3.69 -10.68 -3.08
N SER A 45 -4.83 -10.66 -2.40
CA SER A 45 -5.94 -9.77 -2.77
C SER A 45 -5.60 -8.33 -2.38
N THR A 46 -4.97 -8.15 -1.22
CA THR A 46 -4.49 -6.87 -0.71
C THR A 46 -3.03 -6.99 -0.29
N ALA A 47 -2.19 -6.06 -0.74
CA ALA A 47 -0.80 -5.96 -0.36
C ALA A 47 -0.58 -4.71 0.50
N VAL A 48 0.14 -4.86 1.60
CA VAL A 48 0.48 -3.79 2.53
C VAL A 48 1.99 -3.75 2.71
N LEU A 49 2.62 -2.78 2.05
CA LEU A 49 4.06 -2.57 2.07
C LEU A 49 4.40 -1.50 3.12
N PHE A 50 5.01 -1.89 4.21
CA PHE A 50 5.54 -0.98 5.22
C PHE A 50 6.96 -0.51 4.85
N VAL A 51 7.19 0.80 4.93
CA VAL A 51 8.48 1.45 4.61
C VAL A 51 8.71 2.60 5.58
N GLU A 52 9.96 2.88 5.91
CA GLU A 52 10.31 3.96 6.85
C GLU A 52 10.93 5.18 6.16
N ASP A 53 11.50 5.02 4.97
CA ASP A 53 12.20 6.06 4.23
C ASP A 53 12.08 5.89 2.71
N ALA A 54 12.59 6.87 1.95
CA ALA A 54 12.47 6.91 0.50
C ALA A 54 13.29 5.82 -0.21
N GLU A 55 14.40 5.40 0.39
CA GLU A 55 15.26 4.35 -0.14
C GLU A 55 14.54 2.99 -0.08
N ALA A 56 13.97 2.66 1.08
CA ALA A 56 13.19 1.45 1.31
C ALA A 56 11.98 1.36 0.37
N VAL A 57 11.33 2.50 0.03
CA VAL A 57 10.26 2.51 -0.98
C VAL A 57 10.79 1.99 -2.31
N ARG A 58 11.87 2.57 -2.82
CA ARG A 58 12.41 2.21 -4.14
C ARG A 58 12.88 0.77 -4.18
N GLU A 59 13.62 0.33 -3.16
CA GLU A 59 14.12 -1.04 -3.05
C GLU A 59 12.97 -2.05 -3.06
N GLN A 60 11.91 -1.79 -2.29
CA GLN A 60 10.77 -2.71 -2.21
C GLN A 60 9.95 -2.72 -3.49
N LEU A 61 9.75 -1.57 -4.15
CA LEU A 61 9.05 -1.53 -5.44
C LEU A 61 9.85 -2.23 -6.53
N ASP A 62 11.17 -2.06 -6.57
CA ASP A 62 12.03 -2.77 -7.53
C ASP A 62 12.04 -4.28 -7.29
N ARG A 63 12.18 -4.71 -6.02
CA ARG A 63 12.12 -6.13 -5.65
C ARG A 63 10.82 -6.81 -6.09
N ASN A 64 9.70 -6.09 -6.04
CA ASN A 64 8.38 -6.63 -6.32
C ASN A 64 7.83 -6.22 -7.70
N ARG A 65 8.65 -5.60 -8.55
CA ARG A 65 8.23 -4.92 -9.80
C ARG A 65 7.33 -5.77 -10.70
N ALA A 66 7.59 -7.08 -10.80
CA ALA A 66 6.83 -8.00 -11.66
C ALA A 66 5.39 -8.25 -11.18
N ASP A 67 5.11 -8.01 -9.89
CA ASP A 67 3.87 -8.40 -9.23
C ASP A 67 3.08 -7.22 -8.64
N LEU A 68 3.55 -5.97 -8.81
CA LEU A 68 2.90 -4.77 -8.26
C LEU A 68 1.46 -4.55 -8.77
N ASP A 69 1.13 -5.09 -9.94
CA ASP A 69 -0.17 -4.99 -10.60
C ASP A 69 -1.12 -6.15 -10.22
N LYS A 70 -0.63 -7.19 -9.53
CA LYS A 70 -1.42 -8.40 -9.22
C LYS A 70 -2.43 -8.19 -8.10
N PRO A 71 -2.08 -7.53 -6.96
CA PRO A 71 -3.05 -7.26 -5.91
C PRO A 71 -4.11 -6.28 -6.38
N ALA A 72 -5.38 -6.56 -6.04
CA ALA A 72 -6.48 -5.64 -6.31
C ALA A 72 -6.35 -4.32 -5.51
N ALA A 73 -5.65 -4.35 -4.38
CA ALA A 73 -5.29 -3.18 -3.60
C ALA A 73 -3.83 -3.26 -3.14
N PHE A 74 -3.01 -2.30 -3.57
CA PHE A 74 -1.63 -2.16 -3.13
C PHE A 74 -1.49 -0.89 -2.28
N TRP A 75 -0.98 -1.04 -1.05
CA TRP A 75 -0.82 0.05 -0.09
C TRP A 75 0.64 0.19 0.31
N ILE A 76 1.14 1.42 0.32
CA ILE A 76 2.41 1.77 0.97
C ILE A 76 2.09 2.45 2.28
N VAL A 77 2.58 1.89 3.38
CA VAL A 77 2.42 2.37 4.74
C VAL A 77 3.72 3.03 5.18
N TYR A 78 3.63 4.31 5.55
CA TYR A 78 4.78 5.15 5.88
C TYR A 78 4.52 5.94 7.16
N PRO A 79 5.57 6.28 7.94
CA PRO A 79 5.40 7.09 9.11
C PRO A 79 4.99 8.52 8.69
N LYS A 80 3.96 9.05 9.33
CA LYS A 80 3.39 10.37 9.06
C LYS A 80 3.96 11.42 10.01
N GLY A 81 3.88 12.68 9.58
CA GLY A 81 4.54 13.81 10.25
C GLY A 81 6.02 13.85 9.91
N ASN A 82 6.77 14.78 10.50
CA ASN A 82 8.22 14.95 10.28
C ASN A 82 9.07 13.81 10.88
N LYS A 83 8.56 12.57 10.84
CA LYS A 83 9.19 11.36 11.39
C LYS A 83 10.01 10.60 10.36
N ALA A 84 9.87 10.92 9.07
CA ALA A 84 10.67 10.38 7.97
C ALA A 84 10.83 11.39 6.84
N ASP A 85 11.71 11.08 5.90
CA ASP A 85 11.93 11.80 4.64
C ASP A 85 10.88 11.48 3.56
N ILE A 86 9.82 10.73 3.92
CA ILE A 86 8.70 10.38 3.05
C ILE A 86 7.37 10.93 3.54
N ASN A 87 6.58 11.39 2.57
CA ASN A 87 5.20 11.79 2.71
C ASN A 87 4.40 11.42 1.44
N ARG A 88 3.09 11.67 1.44
CA ARG A 88 2.20 11.40 0.31
C ARG A 88 2.79 11.92 -1.01
N ASP A 89 3.20 13.18 -1.02
CA ASP A 89 3.56 13.90 -2.25
C ASP A 89 4.92 13.43 -2.76
N SER A 90 5.83 13.05 -1.87
CA SER A 90 7.11 12.44 -2.24
C SER A 90 6.96 11.02 -2.81
N LEU A 91 5.92 10.27 -2.42
CA LEU A 91 5.68 8.91 -2.93
C LEU A 91 5.14 8.91 -4.36
N TRP A 92 4.43 9.96 -4.76
CA TRP A 92 3.82 10.11 -6.07
C TRP A 92 4.79 9.96 -7.26
N PRO A 93 5.90 10.72 -7.33
CA PRO A 93 6.85 10.57 -8.43
C PRO A 93 7.53 9.18 -8.40
N VAL A 94 7.76 8.61 -7.20
CA VAL A 94 8.37 7.28 -7.08
C VAL A 94 7.49 6.22 -7.71
N VAL A 95 6.20 6.14 -7.35
CA VAL A 95 5.30 5.12 -7.92
C VAL A 95 5.00 5.35 -9.41
N ALA A 96 5.12 6.59 -9.89
CA ALA A 96 4.98 6.90 -11.31
C ALA A 96 6.11 6.30 -12.17
N ASP A 97 7.29 6.02 -11.59
CA ASP A 97 8.37 5.25 -12.23
C ASP A 97 8.01 3.76 -12.41
N PHE A 98 6.97 3.28 -11.72
CA PHE A 98 6.48 1.90 -11.76
C PHE A 98 5.14 1.75 -12.49
N ASP A 99 4.75 2.76 -13.29
CA ASP A 99 3.48 2.80 -14.01
C ASP A 99 2.24 2.68 -13.10
N MET A 100 2.34 3.23 -11.89
CA MET A 100 1.25 3.27 -10.92
C MET A 100 0.81 4.70 -10.65
N ARG A 101 -0.39 4.84 -10.06
CA ARG A 101 -0.92 6.13 -9.60
C ARG A 101 -1.56 6.04 -8.20
N PRO A 102 -1.46 7.11 -7.39
CA PRO A 102 -2.12 7.18 -6.09
C PRO A 102 -3.64 7.25 -6.27
N CYS A 103 -4.40 6.60 -5.38
CA CYS A 103 -5.86 6.53 -5.50
C CYS A 103 -6.63 6.54 -4.16
N GLY A 104 -5.97 6.80 -3.03
CA GLY A 104 -6.65 7.03 -1.75
C GLY A 104 -5.69 6.94 -0.57
N GLN A 105 -5.95 7.67 0.52
CA GLN A 105 -5.13 7.63 1.74
C GLN A 105 -5.97 7.26 2.96
N VAL A 106 -5.37 6.51 3.87
CA VAL A 106 -5.95 6.12 5.17
C VAL A 106 -4.93 6.43 6.28
N ALA A 107 -5.38 7.02 7.38
CA ALA A 107 -4.58 7.04 8.61
C ALA A 107 -4.79 5.71 9.34
N ILE A 108 -3.70 5.00 9.64
CA ILE A 108 -3.74 3.73 10.39
C ILE A 108 -3.81 4.03 11.88
N ASP A 109 -2.86 4.81 12.39
CA ASP A 109 -2.77 5.24 13.78
C ASP A 109 -2.06 6.61 13.88
N GLU A 110 -1.54 6.96 15.05
CA GLU A 110 -0.79 8.20 15.30
C GLU A 110 0.57 8.26 14.56
N ARG A 111 1.16 7.12 14.22
CA ARG A 111 2.46 7.03 13.55
C ARG A 111 2.30 6.81 12.05
N TRP A 112 1.34 6.04 11.58
CA TRP A 112 1.33 5.49 10.22
C TRP A 112 0.20 6.06 9.36
N SER A 113 0.52 6.39 8.12
CA SER A 113 -0.45 6.60 7.04
C SER A 113 -0.22 5.58 5.93
N ALA A 114 -1.29 5.21 5.24
CA ALA A 114 -1.27 4.31 4.10
C ALA A 114 -1.75 5.07 2.86
N LEU A 115 -0.96 5.04 1.78
CA LEU A 115 -1.37 5.52 0.46
C LEU A 115 -1.62 4.32 -0.45
N ARG A 116 -2.79 4.28 -1.07
CA ARG A 116 -3.19 3.25 -2.02
C ARG A 116 -2.70 3.61 -3.41
N PHE A 117 -2.25 2.60 -4.12
CA PHE A 117 -1.86 2.69 -5.51
C PHE A 117 -2.58 1.63 -6.34
N ARG A 118 -2.67 1.91 -7.63
CA ARG A 118 -3.07 0.95 -8.65
C ARG A 118 -2.18 1.13 -9.87
N ALA A 119 -2.01 0.06 -10.63
CA ALA A 119 -1.43 0.15 -11.96
C ALA A 119 -2.24 1.11 -12.85
N ASN A 120 -1.56 1.75 -13.78
CA ASN A 120 -2.19 2.51 -14.85
C ASN A 120 -2.99 1.55 -15.73
N ARG A 121 -4.13 2.03 -16.22
CA ARG A 121 -4.87 1.33 -17.26
C ARG A 121 -4.23 1.63 -18.62
N PRO A 122 -4.42 0.78 -19.64
CA PRO A 122 -3.83 0.97 -20.96
C PRO A 122 -4.15 2.32 -21.63
N ASP A 123 -5.30 2.91 -21.31
CA ASP A 123 -5.76 4.20 -21.80
C ASP A 123 -5.23 5.40 -21.01
N GLU A 124 -4.53 5.15 -19.90
CA GLU A 124 -4.03 6.19 -19.03
C GLU A 124 -2.53 6.43 -19.24
N GLY A 125 -2.16 7.67 -19.58
CA GLY A 125 -0.76 8.08 -19.60
C GLY A 125 -0.12 8.00 -18.21
N ARG A 126 1.23 8.03 -18.19
CA ARG A 126 2.02 8.07 -16.95
C ARG A 126 1.50 9.17 -16.02
N PHE A 127 1.37 8.85 -14.74
CA PHE A 127 0.98 9.82 -13.74
C PHE A 127 2.05 10.92 -13.61
N THR A 128 1.68 12.18 -13.82
CA THR A 128 2.61 13.34 -13.78
C THR A 128 2.47 14.17 -12.51
N GLY A 129 1.71 13.71 -11.52
CA GLY A 129 1.34 14.49 -10.33
C GLY A 129 0.01 15.21 -10.54
N GLY A 130 -0.90 15.02 -9.59
CA GLY A 130 -2.11 15.82 -9.47
C GLY A 130 -1.85 16.91 -8.44
N ALA A 131 -1.56 18.13 -8.88
CA ALA A 131 -1.86 19.29 -8.07
C ALA A 131 -3.38 19.27 -7.83
N THR A 132 -3.75 19.21 -6.55
CA THR A 132 -5.04 19.61 -5.94
C THR A 132 -6.26 19.74 -6.85
#